data_AF-A0A1Y1Y9B9-F1
#
_entry.id   AF-A0A1Y1Y9B9-F1
#
_cell.length_a   1.000
_cell.length_b   1.000
_cell.length_c   1.000
_cell.angle_alpha   90.00
_cell.angle_beta   90.00
_cell.angle_gamma   90.00
#
_symmetry.space_group_name_H-M   'P 1'
#
loop_
_entity.id
_entity.type
_entity.pdbx_description
1 polymer ?
#
loop_
_entity_poly.entity_id
_entity_poly.type
_entity_poly.pdbx_seq_one_letter_code
_entity_poly.pdbx_strand_id
1 'polypeptide(L)'
;IAQVITNSFEHGTTTIEYGQCRDIGDGRGYTCGSIGFTTGTGDALIVVEDYEKSKGTNTSFSPFNAALERVSNRLDCGSANNDIVGLNGFDQAWKLESCDEKFRGAQDKLADTMYFLPAMGLAADVGVKSNLGKAIFY
;
A
#
# COMPACT_ATOMS: atom_id res chain seq x y z
N ILE A 1 17.02 1.60 -2.48
CA ILE A 1 17.37 2.88 -3.15
C ILE A 1 16.23 3.35 -4.04
N ALA A 2 15.70 2.51 -4.94
CA ALA A 2 14.58 2.91 -5.82
C ALA A 2 13.38 3.47 -5.02
N GLN A 3 12.89 2.75 -4.00
CA GLN A 3 11.87 3.24 -3.06
C GLN A 3 12.21 4.60 -2.40
N VAL A 4 13.48 4.84 -2.07
CA VAL A 4 13.92 6.11 -1.46
C VAL A 4 13.89 7.25 -2.48
N ILE A 5 14.22 6.96 -3.75
CA ILE A 5 14.10 7.93 -4.85
C ILE A 5 12.62 8.29 -5.03
N THR A 6 11.73 7.30 -5.14
CA THR A 6 10.28 7.50 -5.25
C THR A 6 9.76 8.33 -4.08
N ASN A 7 10.12 7.98 -2.84
CA ASN A 7 9.66 8.69 -1.66
C ASN A 7 10.16 10.15 -1.59
N SER A 8 11.34 10.44 -2.14
CA SER A 8 11.82 11.81 -2.28
C SER A 8 10.95 12.63 -3.24
N PHE A 9 10.37 12.02 -4.27
CA PHE A 9 9.47 12.70 -5.20
C PHE A 9 8.04 12.80 -4.65
N GLU A 10 7.54 11.76 -3.97
CA GLU A 10 6.17 11.73 -3.43
C GLU A 10 6.00 12.56 -2.15
N HIS A 11 7.00 12.54 -1.27
CA HIS A 11 6.89 13.08 0.09
C HIS A 11 7.99 14.08 0.46
N GLY A 12 8.98 14.32 -0.42
CA GLY A 12 10.10 15.22 -0.14
C GLY A 12 11.05 14.71 0.95
N THR A 13 11.04 13.41 1.26
CA THR A 13 11.85 12.78 2.32
C THR A 13 12.41 11.44 1.85
N THR A 14 13.51 10.99 2.47
CA THR A 14 14.07 9.64 2.24
C THR A 14 13.50 8.57 3.18
N THR A 15 12.68 8.99 4.14
CA THR A 15 12.09 8.10 5.16
C THR A 15 10.76 7.55 4.68
N ILE A 16 10.65 6.21 4.60
CA ILE A 16 9.40 5.55 4.22
C ILE A 16 8.39 5.69 5.36
N GLU A 17 7.26 6.33 5.06
CA GLU A 17 6.20 6.64 6.02
C GLU A 17 5.20 5.46 6.15
N TYR A 18 5.68 4.30 6.62
CA TYR A 18 4.87 3.07 6.73
C TYR A 18 3.54 3.25 7.49
N GLY A 19 3.50 4.19 8.45
CA GLY A 19 2.34 4.46 9.30
C GLY A 19 1.46 5.62 8.85
N GLN A 20 1.79 6.30 7.75
CA GLN A 20 0.92 7.35 7.21
C GLN A 20 -0.36 6.70 6.66
N CYS A 21 -1.51 7.27 7.00
CA CYS A 21 -2.81 6.77 6.54
C CYS A 21 -3.83 7.89 6.71
N ARG A 22 -4.49 8.29 5.63
CA ARG A 22 -5.53 9.34 5.65
C ARG A 22 -6.45 9.23 4.44
N ASP A 23 -7.69 9.65 4.61
CA ASP A 23 -8.57 9.97 3.47
C ASP A 23 -8.20 11.37 2.94
N ILE A 24 -7.79 11.45 1.67
CA ILE A 24 -7.43 12.70 1.01
C ILE A 24 -8.57 13.29 0.16
N GLY A 25 -9.77 12.68 0.19
CA GLY A 25 -10.93 13.15 -0.55
C GLY A 25 -10.85 12.93 -2.05
N ASP A 26 -9.99 12.03 -2.51
CA ASP A 26 -9.82 11.67 -3.93
C ASP A 26 -10.74 10.53 -4.39
N GLY A 27 -11.56 10.02 -3.47
CA GLY A 27 -12.51 8.93 -3.69
C GLY A 27 -11.91 7.54 -3.78
N ARG A 28 -10.73 7.35 -3.18
CA ARG A 28 -10.11 6.02 -2.99
C ARG A 28 -10.23 5.53 -1.54
N GLY A 29 -10.97 6.26 -0.71
CA GLY A 29 -11.03 6.06 0.74
C GLY A 29 -9.70 6.41 1.40
N TYR A 30 -9.27 5.63 2.39
CA TYR A 30 -7.98 5.85 3.04
C TYR A 30 -6.83 5.47 2.10
N THR A 31 -5.84 6.36 2.01
CA THR A 31 -4.54 6.15 1.35
C THR A 31 -3.46 6.02 2.42
N CYS A 32 -2.73 4.90 2.42
CA CYS A 32 -1.88 4.49 3.55
C CYS A 32 -0.55 3.83 3.13
N GLY A 33 0.46 3.93 3.99
CA GLY A 33 1.69 3.17 3.91
C GLY A 33 2.71 3.65 2.89
N SER A 34 3.69 2.79 2.64
CA SER A 34 4.94 3.10 1.93
C SER A 34 4.77 3.62 0.50
N ILE A 35 3.70 3.23 -0.19
CA ILE A 35 3.44 3.59 -1.59
C ILE A 35 1.99 4.09 -1.82
N GLY A 36 1.26 4.41 -0.75
CA GLY A 36 -0.11 4.92 -0.87
C GLY A 36 -1.15 3.85 -1.23
N PHE A 37 -1.16 2.73 -0.52
CA PHE A 37 -2.19 1.70 -0.64
C PHE A 37 -3.57 2.25 -0.33
N THR A 38 -4.59 1.91 -1.11
CA THR A 38 -5.93 2.47 -0.88
C THR A 38 -6.99 1.42 -0.52
N THR A 39 -7.91 1.82 0.35
CA THR A 39 -9.04 0.95 0.73
C THR A 39 -10.00 0.71 -0.44
N GLY A 40 -10.23 1.73 -1.27
CA GLY A 40 -11.19 1.67 -2.38
C GLY A 40 -10.69 0.89 -3.60
N THR A 41 -9.37 0.81 -3.81
CA THR A 41 -8.77 -0.02 -4.89
C THR A 41 -8.41 -1.43 -4.44
N GLY A 42 -8.58 -1.74 -3.15
CA GLY A 42 -8.44 -3.08 -2.58
C GLY A 42 -7.01 -3.50 -2.24
N ASP A 43 -5.99 -2.73 -2.62
CA ASP A 43 -4.60 -3.02 -2.29
C ASP A 43 -4.31 -2.88 -0.79
N ALA A 44 -4.97 -1.96 -0.07
CA ALA A 44 -4.87 -1.92 1.40
C ALA A 44 -5.41 -3.21 2.07
N LEU A 45 -6.47 -3.80 1.52
CA LEU A 45 -7.00 -5.09 2.00
C LEU A 45 -5.98 -6.20 1.78
N ILE A 46 -5.30 -6.24 0.62
CA ILE A 46 -4.27 -7.25 0.33
C ILE A 46 -3.11 -7.17 1.34
N VAL A 47 -2.65 -5.96 1.70
CA VAL A 47 -1.61 -5.80 2.73
C VAL A 47 -2.08 -6.34 4.08
N VAL A 48 -3.30 -5.97 4.51
CA VAL A 48 -3.87 -6.42 5.77
C VAL A 48 -3.98 -7.95 5.80
N GLU A 49 -4.49 -8.58 4.74
CA GLU A 49 -4.61 -10.03 4.67
C GLU A 49 -3.25 -10.75 4.71
N ASP A 50 -2.24 -10.24 3.99
CA ASP A 50 -0.90 -10.83 4.01
C ASP A 50 -0.28 -10.74 5.41
N TYR A 51 -0.50 -9.62 6.09
CA TYR A 51 -0.08 -9.42 7.46
C TYR A 51 -0.78 -10.36 8.44
N GLU A 52 -2.11 -10.46 8.39
CA GLU A 52 -2.89 -11.33 9.27
C GLU A 52 -2.58 -12.82 9.04
N LYS A 53 -2.22 -13.22 7.82
CA LYS A 53 -1.69 -14.57 7.54
C LYS A 53 -0.39 -14.86 8.32
N SER A 54 0.44 -13.84 8.57
CA SER A 54 1.74 -13.98 9.24
C SER A 54 1.71 -13.78 10.76
N LYS A 55 0.75 -12.98 11.26
CA LYS A 55 0.62 -12.62 12.69
C LYS A 55 -0.54 -13.34 13.39
N GLY A 56 -1.54 -13.81 12.64
CA GLY A 56 -2.83 -14.24 13.14
C GLY A 56 -3.87 -13.12 13.06
N THR A 57 -5.15 -13.48 13.16
CA THR A 57 -6.30 -12.60 12.87
C THR A 57 -6.77 -11.75 14.05
N ASN A 58 -6.00 -11.66 15.14
CA ASN A 58 -6.31 -10.80 16.30
C ASN A 58 -5.44 -9.54 16.24
N THR A 59 -5.60 -8.78 15.16
CA THR A 59 -4.88 -7.53 14.91
C THR A 59 -5.80 -6.34 15.15
N SER A 60 -5.25 -5.13 15.13
CA SER A 60 -6.06 -3.91 15.14
C SER A 60 -6.93 -3.77 13.88
N PHE A 61 -6.71 -4.59 12.85
CA PHE A 61 -7.51 -4.61 11.63
C PHE A 61 -8.78 -5.47 11.73
N SER A 62 -8.87 -6.40 12.67
CA SER A 62 -10.01 -7.33 12.78
C SER A 62 -11.40 -6.66 12.75
N PRO A 63 -11.62 -5.50 13.41
CA PRO A 63 -12.90 -4.79 13.35
C PRO A 63 -13.25 -4.24 11.95
N PHE A 64 -12.26 -4.07 11.08
CA PHE A 64 -12.35 -3.43 9.78
C PHE A 64 -12.45 -4.43 8.62
N ASN A 65 -12.09 -5.70 8.82
CA ASN A 65 -12.01 -6.71 7.74
C ASN A 65 -13.28 -6.78 6.87
N ALA A 66 -14.46 -6.84 7.49
CA ALA A 66 -15.73 -6.86 6.75
C ALA A 66 -15.99 -5.55 5.97
N ALA A 67 -15.54 -4.41 6.48
CA ALA A 67 -15.64 -3.14 5.77
C ALA A 67 -14.65 -3.08 4.60
N LEU A 68 -13.40 -3.52 4.82
CA LEU A 68 -12.37 -3.61 3.79
C LEU A 68 -12.80 -4.49 2.61
N GLU A 69 -13.34 -5.68 2.88
CA GLU A 69 -13.89 -6.58 1.86
C GLU A 69 -15.06 -5.94 1.09
N ARG A 70 -15.90 -5.15 1.77
CA ARG A 70 -17.02 -4.47 1.10
C ARG A 70 -16.52 -3.40 0.14
N VAL A 71 -15.54 -2.59 0.56
CA VAL A 71 -15.09 -1.42 -0.19
C VAL A 71 -14.09 -1.76 -1.30
N SER A 72 -13.38 -2.88 -1.19
CA SER A 72 -12.34 -3.32 -2.14
C SER A 72 -12.86 -3.78 -3.50
N ASN A 73 -14.17 -4.07 -3.61
CA ASN A 73 -14.78 -4.75 -4.76
C ASN A 73 -15.05 -3.86 -6.00
N ARG A 74 -14.29 -2.77 -6.22
CA ARG A 74 -14.52 -1.84 -7.34
C ARG A 74 -13.24 -1.65 -8.16
N LEU A 75 -13.07 -2.52 -9.16
CA LEU A 75 -12.08 -2.39 -10.23
C LEU A 75 -12.56 -1.46 -11.36
N ASP A 76 -13.61 -0.66 -11.16
CA ASP A 76 -14.05 0.24 -12.21
C ASP A 76 -13.11 1.45 -12.27
N CYS A 77 -12.49 1.64 -13.43
CA CYS A 77 -11.64 2.78 -13.71
C CYS A 77 -12.50 4.05 -13.87
N GLY A 78 -13.10 4.57 -12.80
CA GLY A 78 -13.78 5.88 -12.90
C GLY A 78 -14.75 6.30 -11.80
N SER A 79 -15.24 5.39 -10.96
CA SER A 79 -16.21 5.75 -9.92
C SER A 79 -15.50 5.97 -8.59
N ALA A 80 -15.40 7.23 -8.17
CA ALA A 80 -15.01 7.58 -6.80
C ALA A 80 -15.85 6.74 -5.81
N ASN A 81 -15.16 5.96 -4.98
CA ASN A 81 -15.76 5.22 -3.89
C ASN A 81 -15.41 5.90 -2.57
N ASN A 82 -16.31 6.77 -2.12
CA ASN A 82 -16.19 7.46 -0.84
C ASN A 82 -16.81 6.65 0.30
N ASP A 83 -17.16 5.36 0.09
CA ASP A 83 -17.69 4.52 1.16
C ASP A 83 -16.57 4.17 2.14
N ILE A 84 -16.51 4.92 3.23
CA ILE A 84 -15.66 4.65 4.39
C ILE A 84 -16.49 4.14 5.59
N VAL A 85 -17.72 3.69 5.37
CA VAL A 85 -18.60 3.24 6.47
C VAL A 85 -17.97 2.05 7.18
N GLY A 86 -17.80 2.15 8.49
CA GLY A 86 -17.13 1.11 9.27
C GLY A 86 -15.60 1.12 9.18
N LEU A 87 -14.98 2.10 8.52
CA LEU A 87 -13.53 2.35 8.53
C LEU A 87 -13.12 3.48 9.49
N ASN A 88 -14.03 3.97 10.32
CA ASN A 88 -13.71 5.00 11.31
C ASN A 88 -12.62 4.50 12.27
N GLY A 89 -11.48 5.19 12.28
CA GLY A 89 -10.30 4.85 13.07
C GLY A 89 -9.33 3.86 12.41
N PHE A 90 -9.55 3.53 11.14
CA PHE A 90 -8.65 2.69 10.36
C PHE A 90 -7.23 3.29 10.25
N ASP A 91 -7.13 4.62 10.15
CA ASP A 91 -5.86 5.35 10.17
C ASP A 91 -5.06 5.12 11.45
N GLN A 92 -5.74 5.06 12.60
CA GLN A 92 -5.09 4.80 13.88
C GLN A 92 -4.66 3.34 14.00
N ALA A 93 -5.48 2.40 13.54
CA ALA A 93 -5.13 0.98 13.47
C ALA A 93 -3.93 0.75 12.55
N TRP A 94 -3.91 1.38 11.37
CA TRP A 94 -2.78 1.33 10.44
C TRP A 94 -1.50 1.81 11.10
N LYS A 95 -1.54 3.03 11.66
CA LYS A 95 -0.38 3.62 12.33
C LYS A 95 0.14 2.75 13.48
N LEU A 96 -0.76 2.13 14.25
CA LEU A 96 -0.41 1.24 15.35
C LEU A 96 0.28 -0.03 14.85
N GLU A 97 -0.29 -0.72 13.86
CA GLU A 97 0.28 -1.95 13.34
C GLU A 97 1.58 -1.71 12.55
N SER A 98 1.82 -0.49 12.04
CA SER A 98 3.11 -0.10 11.41
C SER A 98 4.31 -0.12 12.34
N CYS A 99 4.10 -0.18 13.66
CA CYS A 99 5.18 -0.46 14.61
C CYS A 99 5.69 -1.91 14.50
N ASP A 100 4.87 -2.85 14.01
CA ASP A 100 5.25 -4.25 13.79
C ASP A 100 6.09 -4.39 12.51
N GLU A 101 7.24 -5.06 12.63
CA GLU A 101 8.11 -5.35 11.49
C GLU A 101 7.45 -6.23 10.43
N LYS A 102 6.54 -7.12 10.83
CA LYS A 102 5.80 -7.98 9.91
C LYS A 102 4.82 -7.19 9.06
N PHE A 103 4.20 -6.15 9.61
CA PHE A 103 3.31 -5.28 8.83
C PHE A 103 4.08 -4.44 7.83
N ARG A 104 5.24 -3.90 8.23
CA ARG A 104 6.15 -3.22 7.28
C ARG A 104 6.62 -4.17 6.18
N GLY A 105 6.95 -5.41 6.52
CA GLY A 105 7.30 -6.45 5.55
C GLY A 105 6.17 -6.79 4.58
N ALA A 106 4.91 -6.80 5.02
CA ALA A 106 3.75 -7.00 4.15
C ALA A 106 3.59 -5.83 3.14
N GLN A 107 3.81 -4.59 3.59
CA GLN A 107 3.82 -3.41 2.72
C GLN A 107 4.92 -3.50 1.66
N ASP A 108 6.16 -3.81 2.08
CA ASP A 108 7.30 -3.94 1.15
C ASP A 108 7.06 -5.05 0.12
N LYS A 109 6.56 -6.21 0.58
CA LYS A 109 6.26 -7.34 -0.30
C LYS A 109 5.22 -7.01 -1.36
N LEU A 110 4.14 -6.31 -0.98
CA LEU A 110 3.12 -5.93 -1.96
C LEU A 110 3.65 -4.88 -2.94
N ALA A 111 4.38 -3.87 -2.44
CA ALA A 111 5.03 -2.87 -3.28
C ALA A 111 5.99 -3.52 -4.30
N ASP A 112 6.76 -4.51 -3.86
CA ASP A 112 7.67 -5.24 -4.74
C ASP A 112 6.92 -6.08 -5.77
N THR A 113 5.86 -6.77 -5.35
CA THR A 113 5.06 -7.64 -6.21
C THR A 113 4.32 -6.85 -7.29
N MET A 114 3.76 -5.69 -6.93
CA MET A 114 2.95 -4.89 -7.84
C MET A 114 3.77 -3.95 -8.73
N TYR A 115 4.91 -3.44 -8.25
CA TYR A 115 5.65 -2.39 -8.93
C TYR A 115 7.08 -2.79 -9.25
N PHE A 116 7.88 -3.18 -8.25
CA PHE A 116 9.32 -3.39 -8.44
C PHE A 116 9.63 -4.58 -9.37
N LEU A 117 9.08 -5.75 -9.09
CA LEU A 117 9.36 -6.96 -9.87
C LEU A 117 8.89 -6.83 -11.33
N PRO A 118 7.67 -6.33 -11.62
CA PRO A 118 7.26 -6.02 -13.00
C PRO A 118 8.19 -5.02 -13.69
N ALA A 119 8.56 -3.93 -13.01
CA ALA A 119 9.50 -2.93 -13.55
C ALA A 119 10.87 -3.55 -13.90
N MET A 120 11.39 -4.44 -13.04
CA MET A 120 12.65 -5.14 -13.30
C MET A 120 12.55 -6.10 -14.48
N GLY A 121 11.39 -6.76 -14.66
CA GLY A 121 11.11 -7.60 -15.82
C GLY A 121 11.15 -6.80 -17.11
N LEU A 122 10.40 -5.69 -17.17
CA LEU A 122 10.37 -4.80 -18.33
C LEU A 122 11.76 -4.22 -18.66
N ALA A 123 12.52 -3.81 -17.65
CA ALA A 123 13.89 -3.31 -17.84
C ALA A 123 14.81 -4.40 -18.41
N ALA A 124 14.66 -5.65 -17.97
CA ALA A 124 15.42 -6.78 -18.48
C ALA A 124 15.08 -7.09 -19.94
N ASP A 125 13.79 -7.03 -20.31
CA ASP A 125 13.30 -7.31 -21.68
C ASP A 125 13.89 -6.34 -22.72
N VAL A 126 14.11 -5.07 -22.34
CA VAL A 126 14.75 -4.07 -23.21
C VAL A 126 16.26 -3.96 -23.02
N GLY A 127 16.87 -4.85 -22.22
CA GLY A 127 18.32 -4.93 -22.03
C GLY A 127 18.93 -3.85 -21.14
N VAL A 128 18.14 -3.16 -20.31
CA VAL A 128 18.63 -2.14 -19.37
C VAL A 128 19.38 -2.79 -18.22
N LYS A 129 20.65 -2.41 -18.05
CA LYS A 129 21.56 -3.00 -17.04
C LYS A 129 21.92 -2.06 -15.90
N SER A 130 21.89 -0.74 -16.12
CA SER A 130 22.28 0.23 -15.10
C SER A 130 21.24 0.32 -13.98
N ASN A 131 21.69 0.51 -12.74
CA ASN A 131 20.79 0.67 -11.59
C ASN A 131 19.91 1.93 -11.74
N LEU A 132 20.45 3.01 -12.32
CA LEU A 132 19.69 4.21 -12.63
C LEU A 132 18.61 3.93 -13.69
N GLY A 133 18.94 3.20 -14.75
CA GLY A 133 17.97 2.84 -15.79
C GLY A 133 16.85 1.96 -15.23
N LYS A 134 17.18 0.99 -14.38
CA LYS A 134 16.19 0.16 -13.68
C LYS A 134 15.28 0.98 -12.77
N ALA A 135 15.84 1.96 -12.06
CA ALA A 135 15.07 2.87 -11.21
C ALA A 135 14.15 3.84 -11.98
N ILE A 136 14.26 3.96 -13.31
CA ILE A 136 13.32 4.73 -14.14
C ILE A 136 12.07 3.91 -14.49
N PHE A 137 12.20 2.58 -14.54
CA PHE A 137 11.05 1.69 -14.76
C PHE A 137 10.18 1.53 -13.52
N TYR A 138 10.74 1.80 -12.35
CA TYR A 138 10.11 1.69 -11.03
C TYR A 138 9.64 3.06 -10.57
#